data_AF-A0A3E0HVX7-F1
#
_entry.id   AF-A0A3E0HVX7-F1
#
_cell.length_a   1.000
_cell.length_b   1.000
_cell.length_c   1.000
_cell.angle_alpha   90.00
_cell.angle_beta   90.00
_cell.angle_gamma   90.00
#
_symmetry.space_group_name_H-M   'P 1'
#
loop_
_entity.id
_entity.type
_entity.pdbx_description
1 polymer ?
#
loop_
_entity_poly.entity_id
_entity_poly.type
_entity_poly.pdbx_seq_one_letter_code
_entity_poly.pdbx_strand_id
1 'polypeptide(L)' 'MKKVILSALFLSAFTAANAVTLDNQYFSDRCHAQACEAVGDAEAVFGDELSAAEYEVLYDIEFQNCKG' A
#
# COMPACT_ATOMS: atom_id res chain seq x y z
N MET A 1 -4.13 11.12 -52.31
CA MET A 1 -4.91 10.20 -51.44
C MET A 1 -3.96 9.35 -50.62
N LYS A 2 -4.18 9.30 -49.29
CA LYS A 2 -3.83 8.21 -48.34
C LYS A 2 -2.31 7.94 -48.18
N LYS A 3 -1.70 7.85 -46.99
CA LYS A 3 -2.17 7.37 -45.68
C LYS A 3 -1.32 8.05 -44.60
N VAL A 4 -1.95 8.63 -43.58
CA VAL A 4 -1.28 9.05 -42.36
C VAL A 4 -1.74 8.12 -41.23
N ILE A 5 -0.81 7.82 -40.35
CA ILE A 5 -0.96 7.34 -38.97
C ILE A 5 -1.37 5.86 -38.84
N LEU A 6 -0.35 5.01 -38.66
CA LEU A 6 -0.50 3.72 -37.99
C LEU A 6 0.60 3.57 -36.94
N SER A 7 0.63 4.44 -35.94
CA SER A 7 1.66 4.37 -34.87
C SER A 7 1.16 4.73 -33.47
N ALA A 8 -0.14 5.04 -33.29
CA ALA A 8 -0.65 5.50 -31.98
C ALA A 8 -1.11 4.37 -31.03
N LEU A 9 -1.05 3.09 -31.45
CA LEU A 9 -1.61 1.98 -30.67
C LEU A 9 -0.64 1.33 -29.67
N PHE A 10 0.62 1.74 -29.60
CA PHE A 10 1.62 1.13 -28.70
C PHE A 10 1.92 1.93 -27.43
N LEU A 11 1.44 3.17 -27.29
CA LEU A 11 1.72 4.00 -26.11
C LEU A 11 0.68 3.89 -24.98
N SER A 12 -0.49 3.30 -25.23
CA SER A 12 -1.54 3.16 -24.21
C SER A 12 -1.46 1.88 -23.36
N ALA A 13 -0.57 0.92 -23.71
CA ALA A 13 -0.45 -0.34 -22.99
C ALA A 13 0.52 -0.29 -21.78
N PHE A 14 1.39 0.73 -21.69
CA PHE A 14 2.41 0.83 -20.63
C PHE A 14 2.03 1.75 -19.47
N THR A 15 0.96 2.54 -19.57
CA THR A 15 0.51 3.41 -18.47
C THR A 15 -0.36 2.67 -17.45
N ALA A 16 -1.06 1.60 -17.85
CA ALA A 16 -1.95 0.85 -16.94
C ALA A 16 -1.19 -0.08 -15.97
N ALA A 17 -0.10 -0.70 -16.40
CA ALA A 17 0.68 -1.60 -15.53
C ALA A 17 1.45 -0.83 -14.43
N ASN A 18 1.87 0.40 -14.72
CA ASN A 18 2.57 1.26 -13.76
C ASN A 18 1.59 1.91 -12.78
N ALA A 19 0.36 2.25 -13.19
CA ALA A 19 -0.66 2.78 -12.28
C ALA A 19 -1.05 1.75 -11.21
N VAL A 20 -1.27 0.48 -11.57
CA VAL A 20 -1.66 -0.56 -10.61
C VAL A 20 -0.53 -0.92 -9.63
N THR A 21 0.73 -0.85 -10.07
CA THR A 21 1.88 -1.13 -9.19
C THR A 21 2.20 0.05 -8.27
N LEU A 22 2.10 1.30 -8.76
CA LEU A 22 2.19 2.50 -7.92
C LEU A 22 1.05 2.60 -6.92
N ASP A 23 -0.19 2.33 -7.33
CA ASP A 23 -1.34 2.37 -6.43
C ASP A 23 -1.20 1.29 -5.36
N ASN A 24 -0.80 0.06 -5.69
CA ASN A 24 -0.58 -0.99 -4.70
C ASN A 24 0.57 -0.68 -3.73
N GLN A 25 1.67 -0.10 -4.19
CA GLN A 25 2.77 0.31 -3.32
C GLN A 25 2.33 1.47 -2.41
N TYR A 26 1.69 2.49 -2.96
CA TYR A 26 1.17 3.62 -2.20
C TYR A 26 0.14 3.17 -1.14
N PHE A 27 -0.76 2.26 -1.49
CA PHE A 27 -1.72 1.68 -0.55
C PHE A 27 -1.01 0.87 0.54
N SER A 28 -0.01 0.08 0.17
CA SER A 28 0.79 -0.70 1.11
C SER A 28 1.57 0.20 2.09
N ASP A 29 2.18 1.28 1.62
CA ASP A 29 2.94 2.22 2.45
C ASP A 29 2.02 2.97 3.43
N ARG A 30 0.83 3.37 2.97
CA ARG A 30 -0.18 3.99 3.83
C ARG A 30 -0.68 3.05 4.92
N CYS A 31 -0.96 1.80 4.57
CA CYS A 31 -1.43 0.82 5.55
C CYS A 31 -0.32 0.39 6.51
N HIS A 32 0.94 0.34 6.05
CA HIS A 32 2.09 0.15 6.93
C HIS A 32 2.21 1.27 7.97
N ALA A 33 2.11 2.54 7.52
CA ALA A 33 2.18 3.68 8.43
C ALA A 33 1.06 3.66 9.49
N GLN A 34 -0.18 3.36 9.10
CA GLN A 34 -1.31 3.23 10.03
C GLN A 34 -1.09 2.09 11.03
N ALA A 35 -0.65 0.92 10.57
CA ALA A 35 -0.41 -0.22 11.43
C ALA A 35 0.70 0.07 12.45
N CYS A 36 1.77 0.75 12.04
CA CYS A 36 2.84 1.18 12.96
C CYS A 36 2.36 2.23 13.97
N GLU A 37 1.51 3.18 13.57
CA GLU A 37 0.93 4.18 14.46
C GLU A 37 0.08 3.52 15.55
N ALA A 38 -0.79 2.58 15.18
CA ALA A 38 -1.61 1.84 16.13
C ALA A 38 -0.79 1.00 17.13
N VAL A 39 0.31 0.41 16.68
CA VAL A 39 1.25 -0.29 17.56
C VAL A 39 1.92 0.69 18.53
N GLY A 40 2.42 1.83 18.05
CA GLY A 40 3.03 2.84 18.90
C GLY A 40 2.04 3.41 19.94
N ASP A 41 0.78 3.61 19.56
CA ASP A 41 -0.28 4.02 20.48
C ASP A 41 -0.56 2.95 21.54
N ALA A 42 -0.58 1.67 21.16
CA ALA A 42 -0.75 0.57 22.10
C ALA A 42 0.41 0.51 23.11
N GLU A 43 1.66 0.57 22.65
CA GLU A 43 2.84 0.63 23.52
C GLU A 43 2.80 1.82 24.47
N ALA A 44 2.36 2.99 23.99
CA ALA A 44 2.18 4.18 24.82
C ALA A 44 1.09 4.02 25.89
N VAL A 45 0.02 3.27 25.59
CA VAL A 45 -1.06 2.98 26.55
C VAL A 45 -0.64 1.96 27.60
N PHE A 46 0.07 0.91 27.20
CA PHE A 46 0.55 -0.13 28.12
C PHE A 46 1.76 0.33 28.94
N GLY A 47 2.49 1.33 28.45
CA GLY A 47 3.69 1.87 29.11
C GLY A 47 4.92 0.99 28.97
N ASP A 48 4.88 -0.01 28.09
CA ASP A 48 5.95 -0.96 27.77
C ASP A 48 5.89 -1.32 26.26
N GLU A 49 7.02 -1.75 25.71
CA GLU A 49 7.08 -2.31 24.35
C GLU A 49 6.25 -3.61 24.27
N LEU A 50 5.53 -3.78 23.16
CA LEU A 50 4.79 -5.01 22.91
C LEU A 50 5.76 -6.17 22.69
N SER A 51 5.36 -7.39 23.08
CA SER A 51 6.10 -8.56 22.63
C SER A 51 6.04 -8.67 21.11
N ALA A 52 7.03 -9.33 20.50
CA ALA A 52 7.05 -9.52 19.04
C ALA A 52 5.76 -10.17 18.51
N ALA A 53 5.14 -11.07 19.28
CA ALA A 53 3.88 -11.70 18.91
C ALA A 53 2.70 -10.72 18.96
N GLU A 54 2.64 -9.86 19.97
CA GLU A 54 1.58 -8.84 20.09
C GLU A 54 1.73 -7.75 19.02
N TYR A 55 2.96 -7.32 18.77
CA TYR A 55 3.32 -6.44 17.66
C TYR A 55 2.79 -7.00 16.34
N GLU A 56 3.15 -8.25 16.00
CA GLU A 56 2.76 -8.86 14.73
C GLU A 56 1.24 -8.98 14.58
N VAL A 57 0.54 -9.40 15.64
CA VAL A 57 -0.91 -9.55 15.62
C VAL A 57 -1.60 -8.19 15.41
N LEU A 58 -1.21 -7.18 16.18
CA LEU A 58 -1.83 -5.86 16.08
C LEU A 58 -1.50 -5.20 14.73
N TYR A 59 -0.25 -5.29 14.30
CA TYR A 59 0.19 -4.80 13.01
C TYR A 59 -0.61 -5.43 11.86
N ASP A 60 -0.77 -6.76 11.85
CA ASP A 60 -1.47 -7.43 10.75
C ASP A 60 -2.97 -7.10 10.75
N ILE A 61 -3.62 -7.05 11.92
CA ILE A 61 -5.03 -6.61 12.04
C ILE A 61 -5.22 -5.22 11.43
N GLU A 62 -4.41 -4.24 11.84
CA GLU A 62 -4.55 -2.86 11.37
C GLU A 62 -4.17 -2.69 9.89
N PHE A 63 -3.18 -3.45 9.43
CA PHE A 63 -2.79 -3.48 8.02
C PHE A 63 -3.91 -4.05 7.14
N GLN A 64 -4.56 -5.16 7.55
CA GLN A 64 -5.70 -5.72 6.83
C GLN A 64 -6.92 -4.79 6.90
N ASN A 65 -7.21 -4.18 8.05
CA ASN A 65 -8.30 -3.23 8.21
C ASN A 65 -8.17 -2.02 7.27
N CYS A 66 -6.94 -1.52 7.07
CA CYS A 66 -6.67 -0.44 6.13
C CYS A 66 -6.85 -0.85 4.67
N LYS A 67 -6.51 -2.10 4.31
CA LYS A 67 -6.66 -2.62 2.95
C LYS A 67 -8.12 -2.80 2.52
N GLY A 68 -9.02 -3.06 3.48
CA GLY A 68 -10.44 -3.26 3.25
C GLY A 68 -10.83 -4.72 2.98
#